data_AF-A0AAV6L2D5-F1
#
_entry.id   AF-A0AAV6L2D5-F1
#
_cell.length_a   1.000
_cell.length_b   1.000
_cell.length_c   1.000
_cell.angle_alpha   90.00
_cell.angle_beta   90.00
_cell.angle_gamma   90.00
#
_symmetry.space_group_name_H-M   'P 1'
#
loop_
_entity.id
_entity.type
_entity.pdbx_description
1 polymer ?
#
loop_
_entity_poly.entity_id
_entity_poly.type
_entity_poly.pdbx_seq_one_letter_code
_entity_poly.pdbx_strand_id
1 'polypeptide(L)'
;MSVYILLFFLLRFSAAKDDCTPTRCSHHGPTIRFPFRLKNHHPPHCGYPGFDLSCSPNTTSATTILHLPVSVKVLVNDIDYKSQLIHIKDPNSCFPQQLRNLNLSAAPFIAPFPQDLPNPNLSGSFVGNFSVFSCPSTPPDWERISERVTCLSGHGREVYAVNHMWDTYEAPMMRCRKMYNVWSVPYEAFYQTADLQLRWPLAVCRGCEAEGKFCRLSQLARALWVVIGLESSDEVDSC
;
A
#
# COMPACT_ATOMS: atom_id res chain seq x y z
N MET A 1 -27.28 -34.07 24.29
CA MET A 1 -26.71 -32.71 24.47
C MET A 1 -25.60 -32.39 23.47
N SER A 2 -24.55 -33.21 23.34
CA SER A 2 -23.40 -32.93 22.44
C SER A 2 -23.75 -32.84 20.94
N VAL A 3 -24.62 -33.73 20.45
CA VAL A 3 -25.07 -33.74 19.03
C VAL A 3 -25.93 -32.52 18.68
N TYR A 4 -26.75 -32.05 19.63
CA TYR A 4 -27.55 -30.85 19.44
C TYR A 4 -26.71 -29.58 19.41
N ILE A 5 -25.60 -29.54 20.17
CA ILE A 5 -24.62 -28.44 20.12
C ILE A 5 -23.92 -28.42 18.74
N LEU A 6 -23.45 -29.58 18.26
CA LEU A 6 -22.86 -29.72 16.92
C LEU A 6 -23.84 -29.32 15.80
N LEU A 7 -25.10 -29.75 15.89
CA LEU A 7 -26.17 -29.34 14.97
C LEU A 7 -26.49 -27.84 15.07
N PHE A 8 -26.42 -27.24 16.26
CA PHE A 8 -26.61 -25.79 16.45
C PHE A 8 -25.48 -24.98 15.82
N PHE A 9 -24.23 -25.47 15.93
CA PHE A 9 -23.10 -24.88 15.22
C PHE A 9 -23.28 -25.02 13.71
N LEU A 10 -23.59 -26.22 13.19
CA LEU A 10 -23.83 -26.49 11.76
C LEU A 10 -25.02 -25.71 11.16
N LEU A 11 -26.09 -25.48 11.92
CA LEU A 11 -27.25 -24.68 11.48
C LEU A 11 -26.96 -23.17 11.42
N ARG A 12 -25.93 -22.68 12.13
CA ARG A 12 -25.38 -21.34 11.92
C ARG A 12 -24.45 -21.23 10.70
N PHE A 13 -24.02 -22.34 10.09
CA PHE A 13 -23.22 -22.32 8.86
C PHE A 13 -24.06 -22.07 7.61
N SER A 14 -25.37 -22.34 7.62
CA SER A 14 -26.24 -22.03 6.49
C SER A 14 -26.75 -20.59 6.59
N ALA A 15 -26.25 -19.74 5.69
CA ALA A 15 -26.60 -18.33 5.49
C ALA A 15 -25.95 -17.32 6.44
N ALA A 16 -24.62 -17.30 6.49
CA ALA A 16 -23.96 -15.99 6.54
C ALA A 16 -24.32 -15.28 5.23
N LYS A 17 -25.17 -14.27 5.32
CA LYS A 17 -25.44 -13.33 4.21
C LYS A 17 -24.08 -12.84 3.73
N ASP A 18 -23.87 -12.74 2.41
CA ASP A 18 -22.57 -12.35 1.87
C ASP A 18 -22.36 -10.84 2.12
N ASP A 19 -22.04 -10.49 3.36
CA ASP A 19 -21.86 -9.12 3.85
C ASP A 19 -20.55 -8.47 3.32
N CYS A 20 -19.83 -9.19 2.46
CA CYS A 20 -18.58 -8.79 1.83
C CYS A 20 -18.78 -8.28 0.38
N THR A 21 -19.97 -7.80 0.04
CA THR A 21 -20.28 -7.31 -1.30
C THR A 21 -19.32 -6.21 -1.74
N PRO A 22 -18.81 -6.22 -2.99
CA PRO A 22 -17.99 -5.13 -3.51
C PRO A 22 -18.68 -3.77 -3.38
N THR A 23 -17.92 -2.75 -2.98
CA THR A 23 -18.42 -1.38 -2.76
C THR A 23 -17.46 -0.34 -3.32
N ARG A 24 -17.84 0.94 -3.27
CA ARG A 24 -17.01 2.09 -3.73
C ARG A 24 -17.29 3.31 -2.86
N CYS A 25 -16.29 4.15 -2.65
CA CYS A 25 -16.49 5.44 -1.96
C CYS A 25 -17.21 6.47 -2.83
N SER A 26 -17.01 6.42 -4.14
CA SER A 26 -17.70 7.28 -5.11
C SER A 26 -17.86 6.55 -6.44
N HIS A 27 -18.73 7.06 -7.31
CA HIS A 27 -18.97 6.48 -8.63
C HIS A 27 -17.68 6.29 -9.44
N HIS A 28 -16.77 7.27 -9.35
CA HIS A 28 -15.47 7.27 -10.04
C HIS A 28 -14.33 6.66 -9.22
N GLY A 29 -14.58 6.21 -7.99
CA GLY A 29 -13.56 5.58 -7.15
C GLY A 29 -13.33 4.10 -7.49
N PRO A 30 -12.23 3.49 -6.99
CA PRO A 30 -11.94 2.09 -7.21
C PRO A 30 -12.97 1.17 -6.55
N THR A 31 -13.22 0.00 -7.17
CA THR A 31 -14.00 -1.06 -6.52
C THR A 31 -13.21 -1.63 -5.33
N ILE A 32 -13.83 -1.62 -4.16
CA ILE A 32 -13.32 -2.18 -2.91
C ILE A 32 -13.94 -3.56 -2.72
N ARG A 33 -13.09 -4.58 -2.68
CA ARG A 33 -13.43 -5.99 -2.38
C ARG A 33 -12.21 -6.70 -1.83
N PHE A 34 -12.40 -7.94 -1.38
CA PHE A 34 -11.33 -8.78 -0.84
C PHE A 34 -10.06 -8.75 -1.72
N PRO A 35 -8.85 -8.57 -1.16
CA PRO A 35 -8.52 -8.58 0.28
C PRO A 35 -8.80 -7.26 1.03
N PHE A 36 -9.20 -6.21 0.32
CA PHE A 36 -9.53 -4.92 0.92
C PHE A 36 -10.93 -4.90 1.48
N ARG A 37 -11.11 -4.14 2.56
CA ARG A 37 -12.43 -3.91 3.14
C ARG A 37 -12.63 -2.45 3.51
N LEU A 38 -13.87 -1.99 3.44
CA LEU A 38 -14.23 -0.66 3.90
C LEU A 38 -14.51 -0.72 5.40
N LYS A 39 -13.66 -0.06 6.19
CA LYS A 39 -13.78 0.00 7.65
C LYS A 39 -15.12 0.63 8.04
N ASN A 40 -15.83 0.00 8.98
CA ASN A 40 -17.19 0.34 9.44
C ASN A 40 -18.34 0.01 8.45
N HIS A 41 -18.05 -0.52 7.27
CA HIS A 41 -19.08 -1.04 6.35
C HIS A 41 -19.02 -2.56 6.27
N HIS A 42 -17.83 -3.13 6.06
CA HIS A 42 -17.64 -4.57 5.99
C HIS A 42 -17.22 -5.15 7.36
N PRO A 43 -17.74 -6.34 7.72
CA PRO A 43 -17.23 -7.13 8.83
C PRO A 43 -15.71 -7.37 8.74
N PRO A 44 -15.02 -7.63 9.89
CA PRO A 44 -13.59 -7.93 9.89
C PRO A 44 -13.17 -9.07 8.96
N HIS A 45 -13.99 -10.10 8.83
CA HIS A 45 -13.70 -11.28 8.00
C HIS A 45 -13.80 -11.04 6.48
N CYS A 46 -14.14 -9.83 6.02
CA CYS A 46 -14.25 -9.49 4.61
C CYS A 46 -12.96 -8.95 3.97
N GLY A 47 -11.89 -8.84 4.76
CA GLY A 47 -10.59 -8.39 4.27
C GLY A 47 -9.49 -8.75 5.25
N TYR A 48 -8.25 -8.57 4.83
CA TYR A 48 -7.10 -8.86 5.67
C TYR A 48 -6.77 -7.70 6.62
N PRO A 49 -6.23 -8.00 7.82
CA PRO A 49 -5.60 -6.99 8.67
C PRO A 49 -4.58 -6.17 7.86
N GLY A 50 -4.61 -4.85 8.00
CA GLY A 50 -3.75 -3.94 7.23
C GLY A 50 -4.26 -3.58 5.82
N PHE A 51 -5.37 -4.16 5.36
CA PHE A 51 -6.05 -3.82 4.10
C PHE A 51 -7.33 -2.99 4.30
N ASP A 52 -7.41 -2.30 5.44
CA ASP A 52 -8.53 -1.44 5.78
C ASP A 52 -8.49 -0.15 4.96
N LEU A 53 -9.58 0.12 4.24
CA LEU A 53 -9.85 1.37 3.54
C LEU A 53 -10.93 2.18 4.26
N SER A 54 -10.95 3.48 4.03
CA SER A 54 -12.05 4.36 4.47
C SER A 54 -12.39 5.37 3.38
N CYS A 55 -13.61 5.88 3.39
CA CYS A 55 -13.98 7.00 2.53
C CYS A 55 -13.72 8.32 3.24
N SER A 56 -13.23 9.32 2.49
CA SER A 56 -13.18 10.69 3.00
C SER A 56 -14.59 11.19 3.34
N PRO A 57 -14.76 12.06 4.34
CA PRO A 57 -16.07 12.53 4.80
C PRO A 57 -16.82 13.42 3.79
N ASN A 58 -16.20 13.84 2.69
CA ASN A 58 -16.85 14.69 1.67
C ASN A 58 -17.81 13.86 0.80
N THR A 59 -19.10 14.23 0.77
CA THR A 59 -20.18 13.42 0.21
C THR A 59 -20.34 13.49 -1.31
N THR A 60 -19.84 14.55 -1.98
CA THR A 60 -20.02 14.73 -3.43
C THR A 60 -18.91 14.11 -4.27
N SER A 61 -17.75 13.83 -3.68
CA SER A 61 -16.61 13.17 -4.35
C SER A 61 -15.72 12.51 -3.30
N ALA A 62 -16.27 11.54 -2.55
CA ALA A 62 -15.50 10.85 -1.53
C ALA A 62 -14.31 10.11 -2.14
N THR A 63 -13.12 10.38 -1.63
CA THR A 63 -11.89 9.67 -2.02
C THR A 63 -11.69 8.44 -1.14
N THR A 64 -11.11 7.40 -1.72
CA THR A 64 -10.72 6.20 -0.99
C THR A 64 -9.38 6.45 -0.30
N ILE A 65 -9.27 6.11 0.98
CA ILE A 65 -8.08 6.33 1.81
C ILE A 65 -7.58 4.98 2.32
N LEU A 66 -6.30 4.71 2.12
CA LEU A 66 -5.57 3.61 2.73
C LEU A 66 -4.86 4.10 3.99
N HIS A 67 -4.97 3.34 5.07
CA HIS A 67 -4.28 3.60 6.33
C HIS A 67 -3.04 2.71 6.41
N LEU A 68 -1.88 3.32 6.27
CA LEU A 68 -0.59 2.67 6.46
C LEU A 68 -0.14 2.79 7.92
N PRO A 69 0.80 1.95 8.38
CA PRO A 69 1.35 2.03 9.73
C PRO A 69 1.82 3.44 10.11
N VAL A 70 1.90 3.70 11.41
CA VAL A 70 2.34 5.00 11.96
C VAL A 70 1.44 6.18 11.51
N SER A 71 0.14 5.90 11.31
CA SER A 71 -0.89 6.90 10.97
C SER A 71 -0.66 7.63 9.63
N VAL A 72 0.10 7.02 8.72
CA VAL A 72 0.27 7.51 7.36
C VAL A 72 -1.01 7.25 6.58
N LYS A 73 -1.54 8.30 5.94
CA LYS A 73 -2.78 8.24 5.15
C LYS A 73 -2.49 8.63 3.72
N VAL A 74 -2.86 7.76 2.79
CA VAL A 74 -2.67 7.95 1.36
C VAL A 74 -4.00 7.79 0.63
N LEU A 75 -4.17 8.56 -0.43
CA LEU A 75 -5.32 8.45 -1.32
C LEU A 75 -5.11 7.25 -2.24
N VAL A 76 -6.17 6.49 -2.50
CA VAL A 76 -6.15 5.36 -3.43
C VAL A 76 -6.86 5.77 -4.72
N ASN A 77 -6.13 5.76 -5.83
CA ASN A 77 -6.69 6.08 -7.14
C ASN A 77 -7.25 4.84 -7.83
N ASP A 78 -6.52 3.74 -7.77
CA ASP A 78 -6.93 2.48 -8.39
C ASP A 78 -6.44 1.26 -7.62
N ILE A 79 -7.14 0.14 -7.80
CA ILE A 79 -6.79 -1.16 -7.23
C ILE A 79 -6.87 -2.20 -8.35
N ASP A 80 -5.72 -2.63 -8.84
CA ASP A 80 -5.62 -3.69 -9.84
C ASP A 80 -5.46 -5.04 -9.14
N TYR A 81 -6.56 -5.78 -9.04
CA TYR A 81 -6.60 -7.10 -8.42
C TYR A 81 -5.83 -8.15 -9.21
N LYS A 82 -5.72 -7.99 -10.54
CA LYS A 82 -5.06 -8.96 -11.41
C LYS A 82 -3.54 -8.87 -11.27
N SER A 83 -2.98 -7.67 -11.33
CA SER A 83 -1.54 -7.47 -11.10
C SER A 83 -1.17 -7.44 -9.62
N GLN A 84 -2.17 -7.26 -8.74
CA GLN A 84 -2.05 -7.05 -7.29
C GLN A 84 -1.32 -5.76 -6.93
N LEU A 85 -1.70 -4.68 -7.61
CA LEU A 85 -1.13 -3.34 -7.46
C LEU A 85 -2.17 -2.34 -6.96
N ILE A 86 -1.80 -1.55 -5.95
CA ILE A 86 -2.59 -0.44 -5.44
C ILE A 86 -1.88 0.86 -5.78
N HIS A 87 -2.61 1.74 -6.46
CA HIS A 87 -2.11 3.03 -6.92
C HIS A 87 -2.46 4.09 -5.88
N ILE A 88 -1.45 4.68 -5.26
CA ILE A 88 -1.62 5.63 -4.17
C ILE A 88 -1.02 7.01 -4.50
N LYS A 89 -1.61 8.04 -3.89
CA LYS A 89 -1.13 9.42 -3.93
C LYS A 89 -1.06 10.02 -2.54
N ASP A 90 -0.10 10.92 -2.33
CA ASP A 90 -0.09 11.77 -1.15
C ASP A 90 -1.23 12.82 -1.25
N PRO A 91 -2.09 12.96 -0.22
CA PRO A 91 -3.12 13.99 -0.21
C PRO A 91 -2.58 15.43 -0.27
N ASN A 92 -1.33 15.67 0.14
CA ASN A 92 -0.69 16.99 0.12
C ASN A 92 0.26 17.18 -1.08
N SER A 93 0.29 16.23 -2.02
CA SER A 93 1.21 16.24 -3.18
C SER A 93 2.71 16.32 -2.82
N CYS A 94 3.08 15.86 -1.62
CA CYS A 94 4.46 15.75 -1.16
C CYS A 94 4.71 14.42 -0.44
N PHE A 95 4.65 13.32 -1.18
CA PHE A 95 4.89 11.96 -0.67
C PHE A 95 6.23 11.82 0.08
N PRO A 96 7.35 12.44 -0.35
CA PRO A 96 8.61 12.38 0.39
C PRO A 96 8.54 12.87 1.84
N GLN A 97 7.59 13.75 2.17
CA GLN A 97 7.34 14.18 3.54
C GLN A 97 6.76 13.05 4.38
N GLN A 98 5.84 12.25 3.81
CA GLN A 98 5.26 11.09 4.47
C GLN A 98 6.25 9.94 4.63
N LEU A 99 7.20 9.79 3.68
CA LEU A 99 8.23 8.74 3.70
C LEU A 99 9.05 8.72 4.99
N ARG A 100 9.18 9.85 5.68
CA ARG A 100 9.86 9.94 6.98
C ARG A 100 9.24 9.00 8.03
N ASN A 101 7.92 8.83 7.99
CA ASN A 101 7.16 8.05 8.97
C ASN A 101 6.66 6.72 8.38
N LEU A 102 6.80 6.53 7.07
CA LEU A 102 6.37 5.32 6.40
C LEU A 102 7.31 4.16 6.73
N ASN A 103 6.75 3.07 7.25
CA ASN A 103 7.44 1.80 7.35
C ASN A 103 6.68 0.74 6.54
N LEU A 104 7.09 0.51 5.29
CA LEU A 104 6.47 -0.51 4.43
C LEU A 104 6.70 -1.93 4.97
N SER A 105 7.77 -2.19 5.73
CA SER A 105 7.99 -3.50 6.35
C SER A 105 6.99 -3.82 7.45
N ALA A 106 6.26 -2.82 7.94
CA ALA A 106 5.19 -2.97 8.94
C ALA A 106 3.80 -3.07 8.29
N ALA A 107 3.71 -3.04 6.96
CA ALA A 107 2.48 -3.14 6.19
C ALA A 107 2.52 -4.40 5.31
N PRO A 108 1.37 -4.96 4.90
CA PRO A 108 1.32 -6.12 4.01
C PRO A 108 1.59 -5.76 2.54
N PHE A 109 2.35 -4.69 2.32
CA PHE A 109 2.64 -4.13 1.02
C PHE A 109 4.15 -4.11 0.77
N ILE A 110 4.54 -4.47 -0.45
CA ILE A 110 5.92 -4.42 -0.92
C ILE A 110 6.02 -3.49 -2.12
N ALA A 111 7.21 -2.96 -2.37
CA ALA A 111 7.45 -2.24 -3.62
C ALA A 111 7.39 -3.25 -4.80
N PRO A 112 6.73 -2.89 -5.91
CA PRO A 112 6.61 -3.77 -7.07
C PRO A 112 7.97 -3.95 -7.75
N PHE A 113 8.26 -5.16 -8.18
CA PHE A 113 9.42 -5.41 -9.05
C PHE A 113 9.06 -5.09 -10.51
N PRO A 114 10.03 -4.82 -11.39
CA PRO A 114 9.76 -4.48 -12.79
C PRO A 114 8.89 -5.52 -13.51
N GLN A 115 9.08 -6.79 -13.19
CA GLN A 115 8.30 -7.93 -13.69
C GLN A 115 6.82 -7.93 -13.28
N ASP A 116 6.45 -7.19 -12.23
CA ASP A 116 5.06 -7.04 -11.81
C ASP A 116 4.35 -5.88 -12.51
N LEU A 117 5.09 -5.03 -13.22
CA LEU A 117 4.54 -3.88 -13.92
C LEU A 117 3.99 -4.28 -15.30
N PRO A 118 2.91 -3.64 -15.78
CA PRO A 118 2.36 -3.87 -17.12
C PRO A 118 3.37 -3.60 -18.25
N ASN A 119 4.40 -2.79 -17.99
CA ASN A 119 5.50 -2.51 -18.91
C ASN A 119 6.86 -2.65 -18.19
N PRO A 120 7.48 -3.84 -18.21
CA PRO A 120 8.72 -4.12 -17.47
C PRO A 120 9.97 -3.43 -18.06
N ASN A 121 9.86 -2.81 -19.24
CA ASN A 121 10.98 -2.17 -19.95
C ASN A 121 11.14 -0.68 -19.62
N LEU A 122 10.21 -0.08 -18.87
CA LEU A 122 10.43 1.23 -18.27
C LEU A 122 11.35 1.04 -17.06
N SER A 123 12.56 1.62 -17.13
CA SER A 123 13.56 1.75 -16.06
C SER A 123 13.07 1.18 -14.73
N GLY A 124 13.38 -0.10 -14.52
CA GLY A 124 12.82 -0.87 -13.42
C GLY A 124 12.92 -0.12 -12.10
N SER A 125 11.80 -0.04 -11.38
CA SER A 125 11.73 0.61 -10.07
C SER A 125 12.79 0.00 -9.14
N PHE A 126 13.91 0.70 -8.98
CA PHE A 126 14.97 0.28 -8.09
C PHE A 126 14.53 0.61 -6.66
N VAL A 127 14.14 -0.44 -5.93
CA VAL A 127 13.87 -0.34 -4.51
C VAL A 127 15.19 -0.11 -3.80
N GLY A 128 15.29 0.99 -3.06
CA GLY A 128 16.53 1.43 -2.45
C GLY A 128 16.32 2.01 -1.06
N ASN A 129 17.46 2.22 -0.40
CA ASN A 129 17.54 2.99 0.82
C ASN A 129 18.08 4.36 0.46
N PHE A 130 17.48 5.41 1.01
CA PHE A 130 17.81 6.78 0.67
C PHE A 130 18.03 7.62 1.92
N SER A 131 18.94 8.57 1.82
CA SER A 131 19.06 9.67 2.78
C SER A 131 18.53 10.95 2.15
N VAL A 132 17.72 11.67 2.89
CA VAL A 132 17.22 12.99 2.48
C VAL A 132 18.08 14.06 3.14
N PHE A 133 18.60 14.98 2.34
CA PHE A 133 19.48 16.07 2.76
C PHE A 133 18.88 17.43 2.44
N SER A 134 19.13 18.40 3.30
CA SER A 134 18.82 19.81 3.10
C SER A 134 20.12 20.60 2.91
N CYS A 135 20.27 21.25 1.78
CA CYS A 135 21.45 22.00 1.38
C CYS A 135 21.10 23.50 1.25
N PRO A 136 22.06 24.41 1.49
CA PRO A 136 21.86 25.85 1.29
C PRO A 136 21.83 26.27 -0.19
N SER A 137 22.41 25.46 -1.08
CA SER A 137 22.46 25.69 -2.52
C SER A 137 22.46 24.36 -3.28
N THR A 138 22.19 24.41 -4.58
CA THR A 138 22.35 23.28 -5.51
C THR A 138 23.79 22.77 -5.44
N PRO A 139 24.02 21.51 -5.04
CA PRO A 139 25.36 20.97 -4.98
C PRO A 139 25.87 20.64 -6.39
N PRO A 140 27.13 20.97 -6.74
CA PRO A 140 27.72 20.56 -8.01
C PRO A 140 27.76 19.03 -8.11
N ASP A 141 27.55 18.50 -9.32
CA ASP A 141 27.60 17.07 -9.68
C ASP A 141 26.46 16.16 -9.18
N TRP A 142 25.51 16.67 -8.37
CA TRP A 142 24.44 15.84 -7.79
C TRP A 142 23.26 15.55 -8.72
N GLU A 143 23.17 16.20 -9.88
CA GLU A 143 22.10 15.98 -10.86
C GLU A 143 22.05 14.54 -11.37
N ARG A 144 23.15 13.78 -11.26
CA ARG A 144 23.25 12.43 -11.83
C ARG A 144 22.99 11.30 -10.83
N ILE A 145 23.00 11.58 -9.53
CA ILE A 145 22.94 10.56 -8.47
C ILE A 145 21.97 10.91 -7.33
N SER A 146 21.27 12.03 -7.43
CA SER A 146 20.29 12.48 -6.45
C SER A 146 19.01 12.95 -7.13
N GLU A 147 17.89 12.80 -6.42
CA GLU A 147 16.62 13.37 -6.84
C GLU A 147 16.31 14.63 -6.06
N ARG A 148 16.06 15.71 -6.79
CA ARG A 148 15.61 16.96 -6.17
C ARG A 148 14.17 16.79 -5.68
N VAL A 149 13.98 16.89 -4.37
CA VAL A 149 12.66 16.80 -3.74
C VAL A 149 12.00 18.17 -3.74
N THR A 150 11.48 18.58 -4.90
CA THR A 150 11.01 19.96 -5.11
C THR A 150 9.88 20.40 -4.15
N CYS A 151 8.99 19.50 -3.70
CA CYS A 151 7.94 19.83 -2.72
C CYS A 151 8.48 20.11 -1.30
N LEU A 152 9.70 19.64 -1.01
CA LEU A 152 10.42 19.97 0.21
C LEU A 152 11.48 21.06 -0.03
N SER A 153 11.76 21.48 -1.26
CA SER A 153 12.66 22.61 -1.55
C SER A 153 11.92 23.95 -1.44
N GLY A 154 12.66 25.04 -1.26
CA GLY A 154 12.12 26.40 -1.19
C GLY A 154 13.21 27.47 -1.21
N HIS A 155 12.86 28.74 -0.99
CA HIS A 155 13.81 29.84 -1.04
C HIS A 155 15.01 29.63 -0.09
N GLY A 156 16.21 29.50 -0.66
CA GLY A 156 17.47 29.32 0.08
C GLY A 156 17.65 27.93 0.71
N ARG A 157 16.81 26.95 0.33
CA ARG A 157 16.88 25.59 0.86
C ARG A 157 16.53 24.57 -0.21
N GLU A 158 17.52 23.77 -0.58
CA GLU A 158 17.38 22.73 -1.58
C GLU A 158 17.38 21.35 -0.91
N VAL A 159 16.40 20.50 -1.24
CA VAL A 159 16.28 19.15 -0.68
C VAL A 159 16.53 18.11 -1.75
N TYR A 160 17.35 17.12 -1.40
CA TYR A 160 17.70 16.02 -2.28
C TYR A 160 17.58 14.69 -1.57
N ALA A 161 17.13 13.68 -2.30
CA ALA A 161 17.17 12.28 -1.91
C ALA A 161 18.33 11.60 -2.61
N VAL A 162 19.15 10.90 -1.83
CA VAL A 162 20.40 10.29 -2.27
C VAL A 162 20.33 8.83 -1.91
N ASN A 163 20.64 7.94 -2.83
CA ASN A 163 20.69 6.53 -2.48
C ASN A 163 21.85 6.28 -1.51
N HIS A 164 21.64 5.40 -0.54
CA HIS A 164 22.63 5.06 0.48
C HIS A 164 23.94 4.52 -0.11
N MET A 165 23.94 3.97 -1.32
CA MET A 165 25.18 3.60 -2.03
C MET A 165 26.11 4.79 -2.30
N TRP A 166 25.58 6.01 -2.38
CA TRP A 166 26.32 7.24 -2.64
C TRP A 166 26.45 8.16 -1.40
N ASP A 167 25.80 7.81 -0.28
CA ASP A 167 25.83 8.59 0.97
C ASP A 167 27.23 8.83 1.52
N THR A 168 28.13 7.85 1.39
CA THR A 168 29.46 7.85 2.03
C THR A 168 30.50 8.71 1.32
N TYR A 169 30.27 9.09 0.06
CA TYR A 169 31.28 9.80 -0.74
C TYR A 169 31.03 11.30 -0.85
N GLU A 170 29.78 11.78 -0.76
CA GLU A 170 29.46 13.15 -1.23
C GLU A 170 28.78 14.07 -0.20
N ALA A 171 28.03 13.52 0.76
CA ALA A 171 27.29 14.33 1.75
C ALA A 171 28.18 15.21 2.68
N PRO A 172 29.38 14.77 3.13
CA PRO A 172 30.23 15.57 4.02
C PRO A 172 30.85 16.82 3.36
N MET A 173 30.89 16.89 2.03
CA MET A 173 31.63 17.93 1.30
C MET A 173 30.87 19.26 1.13
N MET A 174 29.55 19.30 1.33
CA MET A 174 28.70 20.38 0.76
C MET A 174 27.84 21.15 1.77
N ARG A 175 28.19 21.13 3.06
CA ARG A 175 27.45 21.79 4.16
C ARG A 175 25.96 21.42 4.23
N CYS A 176 25.58 20.28 3.65
CA CYS A 176 24.22 19.79 3.69
C CYS A 176 23.92 19.15 5.05
N ARG A 177 22.71 19.36 5.57
CA ARG A 177 22.22 18.70 6.79
C ARG A 177 21.37 17.50 6.42
N LYS A 178 21.75 16.32 6.91
CA LYS A 178 20.90 15.12 6.82
C LYS A 178 19.58 15.36 7.58
N MET A 179 18.46 15.10 6.93
CA MET A 179 17.12 15.27 7.49
C MET A 179 16.60 13.95 8.10
N TYR A 180 16.56 12.89 7.30
CA TYR A 180 16.09 11.55 7.70
C TYR A 180 16.51 10.49 6.68
N ASN A 181 16.39 9.22 7.08
CA ASN A 181 16.54 8.05 6.21
C ASN A 181 15.17 7.56 5.74
N VAL A 182 15.13 6.98 4.55
CA VAL A 182 13.98 6.26 4.00
C VAL A 182 14.45 4.87 3.57
N TRP A 183 13.69 3.84 3.90
CA TRP A 183 14.08 2.44 3.72
C TRP A 183 13.11 1.72 2.78
N SER A 184 13.67 0.90 1.88
CA SER A 184 12.91 -0.03 1.04
C SER A 184 11.78 0.62 0.22
N VAL A 185 12.06 1.80 -0.37
CA VAL A 185 11.10 2.50 -1.22
C VAL A 185 11.55 2.50 -2.68
N PRO A 186 10.61 2.48 -3.63
CA PRO A 186 10.90 2.71 -5.03
C PRO A 186 11.40 4.15 -5.26
N TYR A 187 12.28 4.34 -6.24
CA TYR A 187 12.84 5.65 -6.59
C TYR A 187 11.76 6.69 -6.94
N GLU A 188 10.68 6.23 -7.57
CA GLU A 188 9.53 7.02 -7.98
C GLU A 188 8.80 7.66 -6.80
N ALA A 189 9.01 7.19 -5.57
CA ALA A 189 8.44 7.81 -4.38
C ALA A 189 8.92 9.27 -4.17
N PHE A 190 10.02 9.67 -4.82
CA PHE A 190 10.54 11.04 -4.82
C PHE A 190 10.01 11.91 -5.96
N TYR A 191 9.27 11.34 -6.93
CA TYR A 191 8.59 12.07 -7.99
C TYR A 191 7.21 12.54 -7.51
N GLN A 192 7.04 13.85 -7.37
CA GLN A 192 5.81 14.44 -6.81
C GLN A 192 4.53 14.19 -7.61
N THR A 193 4.69 13.90 -8.90
CA THR A 193 3.58 13.63 -9.81
C THR A 193 3.29 12.14 -9.95
N ALA A 194 4.12 11.26 -9.37
CA ALA A 194 3.99 9.83 -9.57
C ALA A 194 2.83 9.24 -8.77
N ASP A 195 1.97 8.50 -9.47
CA ASP A 195 1.15 7.48 -8.87
C ASP A 195 2.07 6.37 -8.33
N LEU A 196 2.26 6.35 -7.02
CA LEU A 196 3.09 5.34 -6.40
C LEU A 196 2.35 4.01 -6.39
N GLN A 197 3.02 2.96 -6.80
CA GLN A 197 2.46 1.62 -6.84
C GLN A 197 3.00 0.82 -5.67
N LEU A 198 2.10 0.21 -4.91
CA LEU A 198 2.44 -0.80 -3.92
C LEU A 198 1.82 -2.13 -4.34
N ARG A 199 2.54 -3.22 -4.07
CA ARG A 199 2.10 -4.58 -4.38
C ARG A 199 1.68 -5.30 -3.11
N TRP A 200 0.64 -6.13 -3.17
CA TRP A 200 0.36 -7.11 -2.11
C TRP A 200 0.57 -8.54 -2.63
N PRO A 201 1.35 -9.39 -1.93
CA PRO A 201 1.69 -10.71 -2.43
C PRO A 201 0.65 -11.77 -1.99
N LEU A 202 -0.42 -11.98 -2.76
CA LEU A 202 -1.37 -13.08 -2.51
C LEU A 202 -1.45 -14.01 -3.74
N ALA A 203 -0.61 -15.03 -3.78
CA ALA A 203 -0.41 -15.85 -4.99
C ALA A 203 -1.69 -16.51 -5.51
N VAL A 204 -2.54 -17.05 -4.64
CA VAL A 204 -3.81 -17.69 -5.02
C VAL A 204 -4.76 -16.69 -5.67
N CYS A 205 -4.89 -15.50 -5.09
CA CYS A 205 -5.76 -14.46 -5.62
C CYS A 205 -5.35 -14.03 -7.04
N ARG A 206 -4.04 -13.92 -7.33
CA ARG A 206 -3.56 -13.58 -8.68
C ARG A 206 -4.05 -14.58 -9.72
N GLY A 207 -4.09 -15.88 -9.37
CA GLY A 207 -4.65 -16.93 -10.24
C GLY A 207 -6.15 -16.78 -10.47
N CYS A 208 -6.94 -16.56 -9.41
CA CYS A 208 -8.39 -16.35 -9.53
C CYS A 208 -8.74 -15.20 -10.49
N GLU A 209 -8.06 -14.07 -10.33
CA GLU A 209 -8.30 -12.87 -11.14
C GLU A 209 -7.88 -13.07 -12.61
N ALA A 210 -6.82 -13.83 -12.86
CA ALA A 210 -6.42 -14.19 -14.22
C ALA A 210 -7.46 -15.07 -14.94
N GLU A 211 -8.20 -15.89 -14.19
CA GLU A 211 -9.33 -16.70 -14.68
C GLU A 211 -10.66 -15.93 -14.73
N GLY A 212 -10.68 -14.65 -14.34
CA GLY A 212 -11.90 -13.85 -14.26
C GLY A 212 -12.81 -14.17 -13.06
N LYS A 213 -12.27 -14.85 -12.04
CA LYS A 213 -12.95 -15.14 -10.77
C LYS A 213 -12.50 -14.15 -9.69
N PHE A 214 -13.32 -13.98 -8.67
CA PHE A 214 -12.96 -13.15 -7.52
C PHE A 214 -12.29 -13.97 -6.42
N CYS A 215 -11.21 -13.44 -5.88
CA CYS A 215 -10.59 -14.02 -4.69
C CYS A 215 -11.44 -13.80 -3.43
N ARG A 216 -11.42 -14.77 -2.52
CA ARG A 216 -12.07 -14.72 -1.21
C ARG A 216 -11.31 -15.57 -0.19
N LEU A 217 -11.56 -15.32 1.09
CA LEU A 217 -11.18 -16.25 2.16
C LEU A 217 -11.88 -17.60 1.96
N SER A 218 -11.13 -18.69 2.07
CA SER A 218 -11.62 -20.06 2.04
C SER A 218 -12.61 -20.31 3.19
N GLN A 219 -13.48 -21.30 3.01
CA GLN A 219 -14.53 -21.60 3.98
C GLN A 219 -13.96 -22.07 5.34
N LEU A 220 -12.85 -22.83 5.32
CA LEU A 220 -12.10 -23.24 6.51
C LEU A 220 -11.50 -22.04 7.24
N ALA A 221 -10.92 -21.10 6.49
CA ALA A 221 -10.39 -19.86 7.05
C ALA A 221 -11.46 -19.01 7.73
N ARG A 222 -12.59 -18.79 7.04
CA ARG A 222 -13.72 -18.03 7.59
C ARG A 222 -14.20 -18.67 8.90
N ALA A 223 -14.23 -20.00 8.98
CA ALA A 223 -14.60 -20.73 10.19
C ALA A 223 -13.58 -20.53 11.33
N LEU A 224 -12.28 -20.64 11.04
CA LEU A 224 -11.21 -20.41 12.02
C LEU A 224 -11.23 -18.96 12.56
N TRP A 225 -11.43 -17.97 11.69
CA TRP A 225 -11.61 -16.57 12.08
C TRP A 225 -12.78 -16.35 13.03
N VAL A 226 -13.93 -16.97 12.74
CA VAL A 226 -15.15 -16.84 13.56
C VAL A 226 -15.02 -17.53 14.91
N VAL A 227 -14.28 -18.65 14.99
CA VAL A 227 -14.25 -19.51 16.19
C VAL A 227 -13.12 -19.14 17.15
N ILE A 228 -11.96 -18.74 16.64
CA ILE A 228 -10.74 -18.56 17.44
C ILE A 228 -10.00 -17.25 17.14
N GLY A 229 -10.50 -16.42 16.21
CA GLY A 229 -9.88 -15.15 15.86
C GLY A 229 -8.46 -15.29 15.31
N LEU A 230 -8.10 -16.46 14.79
CA LEU A 230 -6.74 -16.75 14.33
C LEU A 230 -6.53 -16.29 12.89
N GLU A 231 -5.51 -15.45 12.72
CA GLU A 231 -4.84 -15.11 11.47
C GLU A 231 -4.12 -16.36 10.92
N SER A 232 -4.49 -16.84 9.74
CA SER A 232 -3.70 -17.87 9.03
C SER A 232 -3.09 -17.29 7.76
N SER A 233 -1.80 -17.55 7.60
CA SER A 233 -0.95 -17.17 6.46
C SER A 233 -1.17 -18.07 5.25
N ASP A 234 -1.33 -17.45 4.09
CA ASP A 234 -1.08 -17.90 2.71
C ASP A 234 -1.82 -19.14 2.14
N GLU A 235 -2.27 -20.10 2.94
CA GLU A 235 -2.95 -21.35 2.52
C GLU A 235 -4.48 -21.31 2.63
N VAL A 236 -5.03 -20.11 2.50
CA VAL A 236 -6.28 -19.71 3.15
C VAL A 236 -7.25 -19.05 2.17
N ASP A 237 -6.78 -18.75 0.96
CA ASP A 237 -7.53 -18.09 -0.11
C ASP A 237 -8.15 -19.10 -1.09
N SER A 238 -9.24 -18.72 -1.73
CA SER A 238 -9.85 -19.48 -2.82
C SER A 238 -10.53 -18.57 -3.83
N CYS A 239 -10.87 -19.15 -4.99
CA CYS A 239 -11.98 -18.67 -5.81
C CYS A 239 -13.29 -19.35 -5.36
#